data_AF-A0A350I5A3-F1
#
_entry.id   AF-A0A350I5A3-F1
#
_cell.length_a   1.000
_cell.length_b   1.000
_cell.length_c   1.000
_cell.angle_alpha   90.00
_cell.angle_beta   90.00
_cell.angle_gamma   90.00
#
_symmetry.space_group_name_H-M   'P 1'
#
loop_
_entity.id
_entity.type
_entity.pdbx_description
1 polymer ?
#
loop_
_entity_poly.entity_id
_entity_poly.type
_entity_poly.pdbx_seq_one_letter_code
_entity_poly.pdbx_strand_id
1 'polypeptide(L)' 'MLRRLICHLFLVSAISLQAADDRPNILLIMADDLGFSDIGCYGAEIQTPQLDQLASAGLRFTQFYNTAKCHSS' A
#
# COMPACT_ATOMS: atom_id res chain seq x y z
N MET A 1 21.77 -1.83 -50.03
CA MET A 1 22.31 -1.36 -48.74
C MET A 1 21.38 -0.38 -48.03
N LEU A 2 20.79 0.60 -48.73
CA LEU A 2 19.88 1.62 -48.17
C LEU A 2 18.58 1.07 -47.54
N ARG A 3 17.97 0.02 -48.11
CA ARG A 3 16.75 -0.61 -47.54
C ARG A 3 17.00 -1.34 -46.20
N ARG A 4 18.22 -1.84 -45.96
CA ARG A 4 18.59 -2.47 -44.68
C ARG A 4 18.75 -1.43 -43.56
N LEU A 5 19.24 -0.24 -43.91
CA LEU A 5 19.40 0.88 -42.97
C LEU A 5 18.05 1.44 -42.51
N ILE A 6 17.08 1.56 -43.42
CA ILE A 6 15.71 2.03 -43.12
C ILE A 6 14.97 1.06 -42.19
N CYS A 7 15.13 -0.25 -42.37
CA CYS A 7 14.55 -1.25 -41.46
C CYS A 7 15.14 -1.20 -40.04
N HIS A 8 16.45 -0.94 -39.89
CA HIS A 8 17.06 -0.79 -38.58
C HIS A 8 16.67 0.52 -37.89
N LEU A 9 16.49 1.61 -38.65
CA LEU A 9 15.99 2.88 -38.11
C LEU A 9 14.52 2.76 -37.63
N PHE A 10 13.69 1.99 -38.32
CA PHE A 10 12.30 1.73 -37.91
C PHE A 10 12.18 0.82 -36.67
N LEU A 11 13.10 -0.15 -36.51
CA LEU A 11 13.09 -1.07 -35.36
C LEU A 11 13.44 -0.39 -34.03
N VAL A 12 14.23 0.69 -34.05
CA VAL A 12 14.62 1.44 -32.84
C VAL A 12 13.49 2.35 -32.33
N SER A 13 12.57 2.78 -33.21
CA SER A 13 11.48 3.71 -32.84
C SER A 13 10.28 3.04 -32.14
N ALA A 14 10.28 1.71 -32.01
CA ALA A 14 9.15 0.94 -31.46
C ALA A 14 9.32 0.50 -29.99
N ILE A 15 10.34 1.02 -29.29
CA ILE A 15 10.47 0.79 -27.85
C ILE A 15 9.52 1.77 -27.15
N SER A 16 8.28 1.36 -26.96
CA SER A 16 7.33 2.07 -26.11
C SER A 16 7.86 2.09 -24.68
N LEU A 17 8.16 3.29 -24.17
CA LEU A 17 8.44 3.50 -22.75
C LEU A 17 7.11 3.31 -22.01
N GLN A 18 6.89 2.11 -21.48
CA GLN A 18 5.74 1.84 -20.61
C GLN A 18 5.88 2.77 -19.39
N ALA A 19 5.07 3.83 -19.33
CA ALA A 19 5.01 4.68 -18.14
C ALA A 19 4.62 3.80 -16.95
N ALA A 20 5.33 3.98 -15.83
CA ALA A 20 4.94 3.34 -14.59
C ALA A 20 3.49 3.72 -14.30
N ASP A 21 2.66 2.74 -13.96
CA ASP A 21 1.28 2.99 -13.61
C ASP A 21 1.28 3.79 -12.29
N ASP A 22 1.03 5.11 -12.37
CA ASP A 22 1.07 6.04 -11.23
C ASP A 22 -0.04 5.77 -10.18
N ARG A 23 -0.84 4.72 -10.38
CA ARG A 23 -1.87 4.29 -9.44
C ARG A 23 -1.22 3.59 -8.24
N PRO A 24 -1.49 4.06 -7.00
CA PRO A 24 -0.96 3.40 -5.82
C PRO A 24 -1.63 2.03 -5.62
N ASN A 25 -0.88 1.10 -5.02
CA ASN A 25 -1.48 -0.11 -4.47
C ASN A 25 -2.15 0.22 -3.13
N ILE A 26 -3.42 -0.16 -2.98
CA ILE A 26 -4.17 0.04 -1.74
C ILE A 26 -4.24 -1.30 -1.00
N LEU A 27 -3.56 -1.38 0.14
CA LEU A 27 -3.61 -2.54 1.04
C LEU A 27 -4.46 -2.20 2.27
N LEU A 28 -5.61 -2.87 2.39
CA LEU A 28 -6.46 -2.80 3.58
C LEU A 28 -6.19 -4.01 4.47
N ILE A 29 -5.71 -3.76 5.69
CA ILE A 29 -5.49 -4.79 6.71
C ILE A 29 -6.58 -4.62 7.78
N MET A 30 -7.34 -5.67 8.04
CA MET A 30 -8.39 -5.70 9.06
C MET A 30 -8.09 -6.83 10.03
N ALA A 31 -8.11 -6.52 11.33
CA ALA A 31 -8.00 -7.51 12.40
C ALA A 31 -9.40 -7.78 12.98
N ASP A 32 -9.67 -9.03 13.31
CA ASP A 32 -10.90 -9.44 13.98
C ASP A 32 -10.71 -9.38 15.51
N ASP A 33 -11.72 -8.87 16.22
CA ASP A 33 -11.75 -8.72 17.69
C ASP A 33 -10.51 -8.02 18.33
N LEU A 34 -9.84 -7.11 17.61
CA LEU A 34 -8.73 -6.32 18.15
C LEU A 34 -9.23 -5.10 18.94
N GLY A 35 -8.94 -5.07 20.24
CA GLY A 35 -9.29 -3.98 21.13
C GLY A 35 -8.41 -2.74 20.92
N PHE A 36 -8.96 -1.56 21.24
CA PHE A 36 -8.23 -0.28 21.13
C PHE A 36 -6.94 -0.26 21.95
N SER A 37 -6.94 -0.92 23.12
CA SER A 37 -5.80 -0.99 24.04
C SER A 37 -4.86 -2.17 23.79
N ASP A 38 -4.98 -2.88 22.66
CA ASP A 38 -4.17 -4.08 22.39
C ASP A 38 -2.91 -3.80 21.56
N ILE A 39 -2.78 -2.59 21.01
CA ILE A 39 -1.60 -2.16 20.23
C ILE A 39 -0.75 -1.19 21.07
N GLY A 40 0.57 -1.39 21.04
CA GLY A 40 1.56 -0.61 21.80
C GLY A 40 1.43 0.90 21.60
N CYS A 41 1.20 1.36 20.37
CA CYS A 41 1.01 2.79 20.07
C CYS A 41 -0.26 3.43 20.69
N TYR A 42 -1.16 2.63 21.27
CA TYR A 42 -2.30 3.08 22.08
C TYR A 42 -2.13 2.79 23.59
N GLY A 43 -0.97 2.30 24.03
CA GLY A 43 -0.65 2.06 25.44
C GLY A 43 -0.81 0.62 25.92
N ALA A 44 -0.82 -0.35 25.01
CA ALA A 44 -0.86 -1.77 25.36
C ALA A 44 0.39 -2.25 26.09
N GLU A 45 0.26 -3.30 26.90
CA GLU A 45 1.39 -4.04 27.48
C GLU A 45 2.04 -5.00 26.47
N ILE A 46 1.29 -5.39 25.44
CA ILE A 46 1.75 -6.30 24.38
C ILE A 46 2.65 -5.54 23.40
N GLN A 47 3.81 -6.12 23.09
CA GLN A 47 4.75 -5.53 22.13
C GLN A 47 4.26 -5.76 20.70
N THR A 48 3.96 -4.68 19.98
CA THR A 48 3.51 -4.71 18.58
C THR A 48 4.41 -3.87 17.67
N PRO A 49 5.73 -4.13 17.61
CA PRO A 49 6.71 -3.18 17.05
C PRO A 49 6.48 -2.84 15.57
N GLN A 50 5.95 -3.76 14.76
CA GLN A 50 5.64 -3.50 13.34
C GLN A 50 4.44 -2.57 13.18
N LEU A 51 3.41 -2.72 14.03
CA LEU A 51 2.24 -1.83 14.03
C LEU A 51 2.61 -0.45 14.58
N ASP A 52 3.46 -0.41 15.59
CA ASP A 52 3.97 0.84 16.17
C ASP A 52 4.82 1.62 15.16
N GLN A 53 5.67 0.91 14.40
CA GLN A 53 6.42 1.50 13.29
C GLN A 53 5.49 2.08 12.23
N LEU A 54 4.45 1.33 11.81
CA LEU A 54 3.48 1.79 10.82
C LEU A 54 2.75 3.07 11.30
N ALA A 55 2.35 3.09 12.58
CA ALA A 55 1.71 4.25 13.19
C ALA A 55 2.64 5.47 13.25
N SER A 56 3.94 5.28 13.54
CA SER A 56 4.92 6.36 13.61
C SER A 56 5.31 6.95 12.24
N ALA A 57 5.25 6.13 11.19
CA ALA A 57 5.59 6.53 9.82
C ALA A 57 4.39 7.09 9.04
N GLY A 58 3.20 7.07 9.65
CA GLY A 58 1.94 7.42 8.99
C GLY A 58 1.05 8.30 9.85
N LEU A 59 -0.25 8.11 9.68
CA LEU A 59 -1.29 8.84 10.41
C LEU A 59 -2.02 7.88 11.33
N ARG A 60 -2.20 8.26 12.60
CA ARG A 60 -2.85 7.46 13.63
C ARG A 60 -4.14 8.14 14.10
N PHE A 61 -5.25 7.41 14.08
CA PHE A 61 -6.55 7.90 14.55
C PHE A 61 -6.76 7.56 16.02
N THR A 62 -7.16 8.52 16.83
CA THR A 62 -7.51 8.30 18.25
C THR A 62 -9.03 8.18 18.49
N GLN A 63 -9.83 8.41 17.45
CA GLN A 63 -11.30 8.39 17.49
C GLN A 63 -11.86 7.77 16.19
N PHE A 64 -11.57 6.49 15.96
CA PHE A 64 -12.12 5.69 14.86
C PHE A 64 -13.11 4.67 15.43
N TYR A 65 -14.30 4.56 14.84
CA TYR A 65 -15.40 3.76 15.37
C TYR A 65 -15.90 2.75 14.31
N ASN A 66 -16.25 1.56 14.77
CA ASN A 66 -16.99 0.55 14.02
C ASN A 66 -18.27 0.17 14.78
N THR A 67 -19.04 -0.79 14.26
CA THR A 67 -20.19 -1.33 15.00
C THR A 67 -19.77 -2.48 15.93
N ALA A 68 -20.70 -2.98 16.74
CA ALA A 68 -20.42 -4.00 17.75
C ALA A 68 -20.47 -5.46 17.23
N LYS A 69 -20.64 -5.69 15.91
CA LYS A 69 -20.83 -7.04 15.33
C LYS A 69 -20.15 -7.16 13.98
N CYS A 70 -19.53 -8.31 13.70
CA CYS A 70 -18.75 -8.56 12.50
C CYS A 70 -19.49 -8.27 11.18
N HIS A 71 -20.80 -8.55 11.09
CA HIS A 71 -21.57 -8.29 9.86
C HIS A 71 -21.91 -6.82 9.63
N SER A 72 -22.06 -6.05 10.71
CA SER A 72 -22.44 -4.64 10.63
C SER A 72 -21.25 -3.69 10.75
N SER A 73 -20.08 -4.20 11.15
CA SER A 73 -18.85 -3.41 11.34
C SER A 73 -18.32 -2.81 10.05
#